data_AF-A0A2H0Q5Q4-F1
#
_entry.id   AF-A0A2H0Q5Q4-F1
#
_cell.length_a   1.000
_cell.length_b   1.000
_cell.length_c   1.000
_cell.angle_alpha   90.00
_cell.angle_beta   90.00
_cell.angle_gamma   90.00
#
_symmetry.space_group_name_H-M   'P 1'
#
loop_
_entity.id
_entity.type
_entity.pdbx_description
1 polymer ?
#
loop_
_entity_poly.entity_id
_entity_poly.type
_entity_poly.pdbx_seq_one_letter_code
_entity_poly.pdbx_strand_id
1 'polypeptide(L)'
;MIGRFALIFLLSFSCFSQEKLLVKDRALFRIEKQVFFKEAFSVWLKDWSQLKCLGRSSFLLRSMGISSKDFQLMNETLDVAESRNLTESEKNSIERGITLVKFILYGQTQNIQADTKLPSSFSCLENKKSPPIELVVRAEVLLRNKFKSDATKRDKEDQKRAKAFIESINKAKNHEVYL
;
A
#
# COMPACT_ATOMS: atom_id res chain seq x y z
N MET A 1 -23.44 13.15 -47.36
CA MET A 1 -24.10 12.76 -46.09
C MET A 1 -23.55 11.43 -45.57
N ILE A 2 -22.27 11.38 -45.17
CA ILE A 2 -21.61 10.14 -44.70
C ILE A 2 -20.93 10.35 -43.33
N GLY A 3 -20.78 11.60 -42.87
CA GLY A 3 -20.06 11.93 -41.63
C GLY A 3 -20.85 11.84 -40.32
N ARG A 4 -22.13 11.42 -40.34
CA ARG A 4 -22.97 11.34 -39.11
C ARG A 4 -23.16 9.92 -38.56
N PHE A 5 -22.86 8.88 -39.34
CA PHE A 5 -22.98 7.49 -38.88
C PHE A 5 -21.72 6.98 -38.17
N ALA A 6 -20.54 7.53 -38.47
CA ALA A 6 -19.28 7.14 -37.82
C ALA A 6 -19.22 7.53 -36.33
N LEU A 7 -19.94 8.58 -35.92
CA LEU A 7 -19.89 9.10 -34.55
C LEU A 7 -20.80 8.32 -33.57
N ILE A 8 -21.82 7.63 -34.09
CA ILE A 8 -22.70 6.76 -33.29
C ILE A 8 -22.03 5.40 -33.05
N PHE A 9 -21.28 4.89 -34.04
CA PHE A 9 -20.56 3.61 -33.90
C PHE A 9 -19.34 3.69 -32.97
N LEU A 10 -18.73 4.88 -32.84
CA LEU A 10 -17.63 5.15 -31.91
C LEU A 10 -18.08 5.44 -30.46
N LEU A 11 -19.37 5.73 -30.24
CA LEU A 11 -19.95 5.90 -28.89
C LEU A 11 -20.53 4.59 -28.31
N SER A 12 -20.66 3.53 -29.10
CA SER A 12 -21.10 2.20 -28.66
C SER A 12 -19.97 1.28 -28.20
N PHE A 13 -18.70 1.68 -28.33
CA PHE A 13 -17.54 0.89 -27.89
C PHE A 13 -16.95 1.31 -26.53
N SER A 14 -17.53 2.31 -25.87
CA SER A 14 -17.10 2.79 -24.55
C SER A 14 -17.94 2.25 -23.38
N CYS A 15 -18.78 1.24 -23.61
CA CYS A 15 -19.66 0.67 -22.59
C CYS A 15 -19.71 -0.86 -22.58
N PHE A 16 -18.57 -1.55 -22.69
CA PHE A 16 -18.40 -2.99 -22.38
C PHE A 16 -16.88 -3.19 -22.31
N SER A 17 -16.24 -3.10 -21.14
CA SER A 17 -16.23 -4.18 -20.17
C SER A 17 -16.29 -3.67 -18.73
N GLN A 18 -17.48 -3.32 -18.26
CA GLN A 18 -17.90 -3.80 -16.94
C GLN A 18 -18.34 -5.24 -17.12
N GLU A 19 -17.39 -6.16 -17.29
CA GLU A 19 -17.68 -7.54 -16.97
C GLU A 19 -18.04 -7.55 -15.49
N LYS A 20 -19.34 -7.64 -15.23
CA LYS A 20 -19.90 -8.21 -14.01
C LYS A 20 -19.43 -9.65 -13.94
N LEU A 21 -18.14 -9.85 -13.69
CA LEU A 21 -17.68 -11.03 -13.02
C LEU A 21 -18.41 -10.95 -11.67
N LEU A 22 -19.37 -11.85 -11.48
CA LEU A 22 -19.96 -12.17 -10.19
C LEU A 22 -18.83 -12.69 -9.30
N VAL A 23 -17.88 -11.83 -8.94
CA VAL A 23 -16.88 -12.18 -7.96
C VAL A 23 -17.59 -12.09 -6.64
N LYS A 24 -17.80 -13.25 -6.04
CA LYS A 24 -18.14 -13.41 -4.62
C LYS A 24 -16.96 -12.98 -3.73
N ASP A 25 -16.10 -12.09 -4.22
CA ASP A 25 -14.93 -11.58 -3.52
C ASP A 25 -15.39 -10.46 -2.59
N ARG A 26 -14.95 -10.58 -1.34
CA ARG A 26 -15.40 -9.73 -0.25
C ARG A 26 -14.60 -8.43 -0.27
N ALA A 27 -15.30 -7.30 -0.26
CA ALA A 27 -14.64 -6.02 0.01
C ALA A 27 -14.06 -6.04 1.43
N LEU A 28 -12.77 -5.73 1.59
CA LEU A 28 -12.10 -5.66 2.89
C LEU A 28 -12.17 -4.26 3.46
N PHE A 29 -11.82 -3.27 2.64
CA PHE A 29 -11.84 -1.87 3.00
C PHE A 29 -11.93 -1.00 1.76
N ARG A 30 -12.38 0.24 1.95
CA ARG A 30 -12.40 1.29 0.95
C ARG A 30 -11.48 2.41 1.40
N ILE A 31 -10.64 2.91 0.50
CA ILE A 31 -9.88 4.16 0.70
C ILE A 31 -10.33 5.13 -0.37
N GLU A 32 -10.93 6.24 0.03
CA GLU A 32 -11.55 7.22 -0.88
C GLU A 32 -12.53 6.52 -1.86
N LYS A 33 -12.21 6.50 -3.16
CA LYS A 33 -13.02 5.84 -4.20
C LYS A 33 -12.55 4.43 -4.57
N GLN A 34 -11.44 3.96 -3.99
CA GLN A 34 -10.83 2.67 -4.32
C GLN A 34 -11.28 1.61 -3.32
N VAL A 35 -11.86 0.52 -3.83
CA VAL A 35 -12.29 -0.64 -3.04
C VAL A 35 -11.22 -1.72 -3.15
N PHE A 36 -10.79 -2.24 -2.00
CA PHE A 36 -9.81 -3.32 -1.91
C PHE A 36 -10.55 -4.60 -1.55
N PHE A 37 -10.52 -5.56 -2.46
CA PHE A 37 -11.14 -6.87 -2.29
C PHE A 37 -10.15 -7.90 -1.73
N LYS A 38 -10.67 -8.96 -1.10
CA LYS A 38 -9.87 -9.94 -0.36
C LYS A 38 -8.87 -10.65 -1.25
N GLU A 39 -9.29 -11.12 -2.42
CA GLU A 39 -8.39 -11.86 -3.31
C GLU A 39 -7.25 -10.97 -3.81
N ALA A 40 -7.58 -9.79 -4.33
CA ALA A 40 -6.59 -8.82 -4.81
C ALA A 40 -5.62 -8.37 -3.71
N PHE A 41 -6.13 -8.11 -2.51
CA PHE A 41 -5.30 -7.73 -1.37
C PHE A 41 -4.43 -8.89 -0.86
N SER A 42 -4.93 -10.12 -0.89
CA SER A 42 -4.15 -11.31 -0.53
C SER A 42 -2.96 -11.53 -1.48
N VAL A 43 -3.11 -11.18 -2.77
CA VAL A 43 -1.98 -11.17 -3.73
C VAL A 43 -0.94 -10.11 -3.35
N TRP A 44 -1.37 -8.90 -3.00
CA TRP A 44 -0.46 -7.86 -2.49
C TRP A 44 0.26 -8.30 -1.21
N LEU A 45 -0.43 -8.95 -0.28
CA LEU A 45 0.16 -9.45 0.96
C LEU A 45 1.21 -10.53 0.70
N LYS A 46 1.00 -11.41 -0.29
CA LYS A 46 2.01 -12.38 -0.73
C LYS A 46 3.27 -11.69 -1.22
N ASP A 47 3.14 -10.63 -2.00
CA ASP A 47 4.29 -9.83 -2.44
C ASP A 47 4.96 -9.12 -1.27
N TRP A 48 4.20 -8.46 -0.40
CA TRP A 48 4.73 -7.75 0.77
C TRP A 48 5.40 -8.67 1.78
N SER A 49 5.10 -9.97 1.76
CA SER A 49 5.85 -10.96 2.55
C SER A 49 7.36 -10.94 2.25
N GLN A 50 7.78 -10.41 1.10
CA GLN A 50 9.18 -10.22 0.72
C GLN A 50 9.84 -9.04 1.47
N LEU A 51 9.06 -8.06 1.93
CA LEU A 51 9.55 -6.91 2.70
C LEU A 51 10.10 -7.30 4.08
N LYS A 52 9.88 -8.54 4.53
CA LYS A 52 10.43 -9.06 5.79
C LYS A 52 11.95 -8.89 5.86
N CYS A 53 12.65 -9.01 4.74
CA CYS A 53 14.11 -8.82 4.70
C CYS A 53 14.54 -7.38 4.99
N LEU A 54 13.64 -6.40 4.80
CA LEU A 54 13.87 -5.00 5.09
C LEU A 54 13.58 -4.62 6.55
N GLY A 55 13.12 -5.57 7.38
CA GLY A 55 12.52 -5.34 8.70
C GLY A 55 13.00 -4.08 9.44
N ARG A 56 14.20 -4.09 10.02
CA ARG A 56 14.76 -2.94 10.75
C ARG A 56 15.51 -1.92 9.87
N SER A 57 15.70 -2.21 8.59
CA SER A 57 16.47 -1.34 7.68
C SER A 57 15.59 -0.34 6.92
N SER A 58 14.32 -0.66 6.68
CA SER A 58 13.34 0.25 6.10
C SER A 58 12.98 1.36 7.08
N PHE A 59 13.13 2.60 6.62
CA PHE A 59 12.73 3.79 7.36
C PHE A 59 11.20 3.92 7.39
N LEU A 60 10.53 3.54 6.31
CA LEU A 60 9.07 3.50 6.19
C LEU A 60 8.43 2.53 7.17
N LEU A 61 8.82 1.25 7.14
CA LEU A 61 8.22 0.22 7.98
C LEU A 61 8.44 0.51 9.46
N ARG A 62 9.64 0.97 9.83
CA ARG A 62 9.94 1.43 11.20
C ARG A 62 9.06 2.60 11.64
N SER A 63 8.85 3.58 10.77
CA SER A 63 8.03 4.75 11.09
C SER A 63 6.55 4.39 11.29
N MET A 64 6.08 3.33 10.62
CA MET A 64 4.72 2.79 10.77
C MET A 64 4.60 1.76 11.90
N GLY A 65 5.71 1.33 12.51
CA GLY A 65 5.72 0.22 13.47
C GLY A 65 5.32 -1.12 12.84
N ILE A 66 5.51 -1.29 11.53
CA ILE A 66 5.23 -2.53 10.83
C ILE A 66 6.39 -3.49 11.03
N SER A 67 6.09 -4.68 11.52
CA SER A 67 7.02 -5.78 11.70
C SER A 67 6.87 -6.82 10.59
N SER A 68 7.84 -7.73 10.50
CA SER A 68 7.75 -8.89 9.59
C SER A 68 6.57 -9.81 9.91
N LYS A 69 6.11 -9.82 11.17
CA LYS A 69 4.98 -10.63 11.64
C LYS A 69 3.65 -10.11 11.10
N ASP A 70 3.51 -8.79 10.96
CA ASP A 70 2.30 -8.18 10.41
C ASP A 70 1.99 -8.72 9.01
N PHE A 71 3.02 -8.92 8.16
CA PHE A 71 2.84 -9.50 6.83
C PHE A 71 2.65 -11.01 6.81
N GLN A 72 3.13 -11.74 7.84
CA GLN A 72 2.92 -13.19 7.94
C GLN A 72 1.48 -13.52 8.29
N LEU A 73 0.96 -12.81 9.28
CA LEU A 73 -0.31 -13.16 9.92
C LEU A 73 -1.50 -12.46 9.26
N MET A 74 -1.28 -11.53 8.33
CA MET A 74 -2.38 -10.75 7.76
C MET A 74 -3.39 -11.61 7.00
N ASN A 75 -2.95 -12.57 6.17
CA ASN A 75 -3.88 -13.44 5.45
C ASN A 75 -4.72 -14.28 6.43
N GLU A 76 -4.08 -14.88 7.43
CA GLU A 76 -4.76 -15.63 8.49
C GLU A 76 -5.75 -14.72 9.25
N THR A 77 -5.34 -13.48 9.54
CA THR A 77 -6.18 -12.48 10.22
C THR A 77 -7.42 -12.13 9.38
N LEU A 78 -7.27 -11.98 8.06
CA LEU A 78 -8.38 -11.70 7.15
C LEU A 78 -9.34 -12.89 7.03
N ASP A 79 -8.83 -14.12 7.10
CA ASP A 79 -9.66 -15.33 7.08
C ASP A 79 -10.46 -15.50 8.39
N VAL A 80 -9.83 -15.26 9.55
CA VAL A 80 -10.54 -15.39 10.84
C VAL A 80 -11.50 -14.23 11.11
N ALA A 81 -11.29 -13.06 10.50
CA ALA A 81 -12.23 -11.94 10.55
C ALA A 81 -13.63 -12.32 10.04
N GLU A 82 -13.73 -13.36 9.20
CA GLU A 82 -15.01 -13.86 8.68
C GLU A 82 -15.80 -14.70 9.68
N SER A 83 -15.12 -15.32 10.64
CA SER A 83 -15.71 -16.31 11.54
C SER A 83 -15.80 -15.84 12.99
N ARG A 84 -15.00 -14.84 13.38
CA ARG A 84 -15.02 -14.29 14.75
C ARG A 84 -14.65 -12.82 14.79
N ASN A 85 -14.94 -12.23 15.94
CA ASN A 85 -14.41 -10.92 16.28
C ASN A 85 -12.88 -10.96 16.36
N LEU A 86 -12.26 -9.95 15.75
CA LEU A 86 -10.82 -9.74 15.79
C LEU A 86 -10.38 -9.22 17.16
N THR A 87 -9.23 -9.71 17.61
CA THR A 87 -8.53 -9.17 18.77
C THR A 87 -8.00 -7.77 18.48
N GLU A 88 -7.71 -7.00 19.53
CA GLU A 88 -7.14 -5.67 19.36
C GLU A 88 -5.80 -5.70 18.63
N SER A 89 -4.97 -6.73 18.85
CA SER A 89 -3.70 -6.88 18.16
C SER A 89 -3.88 -7.08 16.64
N GLU A 90 -4.88 -7.87 16.25
CA GLU A 90 -5.23 -8.15 14.85
C GLU A 90 -5.79 -6.91 14.15
N LYS A 91 -6.70 -6.19 14.81
CA LYS A 91 -7.21 -4.90 14.31
C LYS A 91 -6.07 -3.92 14.07
N ASN A 92 -5.16 -3.80 15.02
CA ASN A 92 -3.99 -2.92 14.88
C ASN A 92 -3.06 -3.34 13.72
N SER A 93 -2.92 -4.63 13.44
CA SER A 93 -2.16 -5.11 12.28
C SER A 93 -2.83 -4.71 10.96
N ILE A 94 -4.15 -4.87 10.85
CA ILE A 94 -4.93 -4.43 9.68
C ILE A 94 -4.80 -2.92 9.48
N GLU A 95 -4.98 -2.13 10.53
CA GLU A 95 -4.85 -0.67 10.49
C GLU A 95 -3.46 -0.21 10.02
N ARG A 96 -2.39 -0.91 10.44
CA ARG A 96 -1.04 -0.66 9.93
C ARG A 96 -0.92 -0.99 8.44
N GLY A 97 -1.55 -2.07 7.98
CA GLY A 97 -1.64 -2.43 6.56
C GLY A 97 -2.38 -1.37 5.73
N ILE A 98 -3.53 -0.90 6.21
CA ILE A 98 -4.30 0.18 5.58
C ILE A 98 -3.49 1.47 5.54
N THR A 99 -2.78 1.80 6.62
CA THR A 99 -1.90 2.97 6.68
C THR A 99 -0.80 2.89 5.62
N LEU A 100 -0.20 1.72 5.42
CA LEU A 100 0.78 1.48 4.35
C LEU A 100 0.14 1.69 2.97
N VAL A 101 -1.04 1.14 2.70
CA VAL A 101 -1.77 1.36 1.43
C VAL A 101 -2.01 2.85 1.20
N LYS A 102 -2.55 3.56 2.19
CA LYS A 102 -2.84 5.00 2.07
C LYS A 102 -1.58 5.80 1.73
N PHE A 103 -0.46 5.46 2.37
CA PHE A 103 0.80 6.12 2.14
C PHE A 103 1.38 5.79 0.75
N ILE A 104 1.26 4.55 0.28
CA ILE A 104 1.61 4.17 -1.09
C ILE A 104 0.78 4.97 -2.10
N LEU A 105 -0.55 5.01 -1.92
CA LEU A 105 -1.45 5.78 -2.77
C LEU A 105 -1.13 7.27 -2.74
N TYR A 106 -0.66 7.80 -1.60
CA TYR A 106 -0.16 9.17 -1.53
C TYR A 106 1.13 9.33 -2.33
N GLY A 107 2.11 8.43 -2.14
CA GLY A 107 3.38 8.47 -2.86
C GLY A 107 3.23 8.43 -4.38
N GLN A 108 2.21 7.72 -4.89
CA GLN A 108 1.88 7.69 -6.32
C GLN A 108 1.44 9.04 -6.88
N THR A 109 0.87 9.93 -6.07
CA THR A 109 0.49 11.29 -6.53
C THR A 109 1.64 12.29 -6.43
N GLN A 110 2.76 11.89 -5.80
CA GLN A 110 3.93 12.75 -5.64
C GLN A 110 4.91 12.50 -6.78
N ASN A 111 5.52 13.57 -7.28
CA ASN A 111 6.58 13.46 -8.27
C ASN A 111 7.89 13.05 -7.56
N ILE A 112 8.13 11.75 -7.46
CA ILE A 112 9.34 11.19 -6.84
C ILE A 112 10.40 11.03 -7.92
N GLN A 113 11.51 11.78 -7.80
CA GLN A 113 12.68 11.55 -8.65
C GLN A 113 13.24 10.14 -8.37
N ALA A 114 13.27 9.30 -9.40
CA ALA A 114 13.65 7.89 -9.31
C ALA A 114 15.13 7.65 -8.96
N ASP A 115 15.98 8.68 -9.04
CA ASP A 115 17.44 8.57 -8.91
C ASP A 115 17.96 8.44 -7.47
N THR A 116 17.09 8.25 -6.49
CA THR A 116 17.56 8.03 -5.12
C THR A 116 18.11 6.61 -5.00
N LYS A 117 19.44 6.50 -4.90
CA LYS A 117 20.11 5.22 -4.59
C LYS A 117 19.56 4.66 -3.29
N LEU A 118 18.92 3.51 -3.38
CA LEU A 118 18.51 2.75 -2.21
C LEU A 118 19.75 2.26 -1.46
N PRO A 119 19.68 2.13 -0.12
CA PRO A 119 20.77 1.53 0.63
C PRO A 119 21.03 0.11 0.19
N SER A 120 22.26 -0.36 0.41
CA SER A 120 22.65 -1.76 0.22
C SER A 120 21.75 -2.75 0.97
N SER A 121 21.09 -2.33 2.06
CA SER A 121 20.11 -3.16 2.78
C SER A 121 18.87 -3.53 1.95
N PHE A 122 18.64 -2.88 0.81
CA PHE A 122 17.57 -3.20 -0.14
C PHE A 122 17.99 -4.24 -1.19
N SER A 123 19.24 -4.71 -1.17
CA SER A 123 19.73 -5.74 -2.09
C SER A 123 18.93 -7.05 -2.03
N CYS A 124 18.31 -7.35 -0.88
CA CYS A 124 17.43 -8.51 -0.75
C CYS A 124 16.17 -8.46 -1.64
N LEU A 125 15.84 -7.29 -2.22
CA LEU A 125 14.75 -7.10 -3.18
C LEU A 125 15.20 -7.15 -4.65
N GLU A 126 16.51 -7.18 -4.94
CA GLU A 126 17.04 -7.00 -6.30
C GLU A 126 16.49 -8.02 -7.31
N ASN A 127 16.27 -9.26 -6.87
CA ASN A 127 15.76 -10.34 -7.73
C ASN A 127 14.22 -10.47 -7.73
N LYS A 128 13.48 -9.56 -7.06
CA LYS A 128 12.04 -9.76 -6.76
C LYS A 128 11.20 -8.49 -6.84
N LYS A 129 11.48 -7.61 -7.80
CA LYS A 129 10.70 -6.37 -7.99
C LYS A 129 9.35 -6.66 -8.65
N SER A 130 8.34 -7.01 -7.86
CA SER A 130 6.95 -6.98 -8.33
C SER A 130 6.40 -5.54 -8.26
N PRO A 131 5.36 -5.19 -9.05
CA PRO A 131 4.79 -3.84 -9.02
C PRO A 131 4.37 -3.37 -7.61
N PRO A 132 3.74 -4.21 -6.75
CA PRO A 132 3.47 -3.83 -5.36
C PRO A 132 4.74 -3.51 -4.53
N ILE A 133 5.84 -4.23 -4.76
CA ILE A 133 7.13 -3.97 -4.09
C ILE A 133 7.72 -2.65 -4.57
N GLU A 134 7.67 -2.37 -5.88
CA GLU A 134 8.15 -1.10 -6.42
C GLU A 134 7.42 0.11 -5.82
N LEU A 135 6.12 -0.01 -5.59
CA LEU A 135 5.33 1.03 -4.94
C LEU A 135 5.77 1.29 -3.49
N VAL A 136 6.07 0.23 -2.74
CA VAL A 136 6.61 0.35 -1.37
C VAL A 136 8.01 0.99 -1.39
N VAL A 137 8.85 0.60 -2.35
CA VAL A 137 10.19 1.16 -2.53
C VAL A 137 10.12 2.65 -2.86
N ARG A 138 9.22 3.07 -3.76
CA ARG A 138 8.99 4.49 -4.05
C ARG A 138 8.53 5.25 -2.80
N ALA A 139 7.62 4.68 -2.03
CA ALA A 139 7.16 5.26 -0.77
C ALA A 139 8.30 5.40 0.26
N GLU A 140 9.19 4.41 0.36
CA GLU A 140 10.41 4.50 1.18
C GLU A 140 11.30 5.65 0.73
N VAL A 141 11.59 5.74 -0.58
CA VAL A 141 12.43 6.81 -1.14
C VAL A 141 11.86 8.19 -0.82
N LEU A 142 10.55 8.37 -1.02
CA LEU A 142 9.87 9.63 -0.70
C LEU A 142 10.06 10.01 0.77
N LEU A 143 9.86 9.05 1.69
CA LEU A 143 9.97 9.33 3.11
C LEU A 143 11.41 9.66 3.52
N ARG A 144 12.40 8.94 2.94
CA ARG A 144 13.82 9.20 3.19
C ARG A 144 14.24 10.57 2.68
N ASN A 145 13.91 10.92 1.44
CA ASN A 145 14.26 12.21 0.85
C ASN A 145 13.67 13.37 1.64
N LYS A 146 12.50 13.18 2.23
CA LYS A 146 11.82 14.22 2.99
C LYS A 146 12.38 14.40 4.41
N PHE A 147 12.80 13.32 5.08
CA PHE A 147 13.08 13.37 6.51
C PHE A 147 14.43 12.83 6.95
N LYS A 148 15.03 11.89 6.20
CA LYS A 148 16.24 11.20 6.62
C LYS A 148 17.46 12.04 6.33
N SER A 149 18.10 12.53 7.39
CA SER A 149 19.40 13.20 7.31
C SER A 149 20.53 12.17 7.27
N ASP A 150 21.66 12.52 6.66
CA ASP A 150 22.89 11.73 6.72
C ASP A 150 23.50 11.66 8.13
N ALA A 151 23.05 12.52 9.05
CA ALA A 151 23.52 12.53 10.43
C ALA A 151 22.87 11.42 11.26
N THR A 152 23.62 10.37 11.59
CA THR A 152 23.19 9.24 12.44
C THR A 152 22.61 9.65 13.79
N LYS A 153 23.05 10.80 14.34
CA LYS A 153 22.54 11.35 15.61
C LYS A 153 21.08 11.81 15.55
N ARG A 154 20.50 11.98 14.36
CA ARG A 154 19.11 12.46 14.16
C ARG A 154 18.09 11.36 13.85
N ASP A 155 18.48 10.08 13.79
CA ASP A 155 17.59 8.97 13.38
C ASP A 155 16.27 8.90 14.17
N LYS A 156 16.31 9.15 15.49
CA LYS A 156 15.12 9.16 16.35
C LYS A 156 14.19 10.34 16.05
N GLU A 157 14.75 11.53 15.81
CA GLU A 157 13.98 12.73 15.50
C GLU A 157 13.39 12.63 14.09
N ASP A 158 14.18 12.16 13.12
CA ASP A 158 13.75 11.88 11.75
C ASP A 158 12.58 10.90 11.74
N GLN A 159 12.66 9.81 12.52
CA GLN A 159 11.56 8.87 12.71
C GLN A 159 10.32 9.50 13.32
N LYS A 160 10.47 10.36 14.34
CA LYS A 160 9.33 11.04 14.96
C LYS A 160 8.61 11.94 13.95
N ARG A 161 9.36 12.70 13.14
CA ARG A 161 8.83 13.56 12.08
C ARG A 161 8.16 12.75 10.96
N ALA A 162 8.81 11.66 10.52
CA ALA A 162 8.26 10.75 9.54
C ALA A 162 6.95 10.10 10.00
N LYS A 163 6.90 9.63 11.25
CA LYS A 163 5.68 9.08 11.87
C LYS A 163 4.55 10.10 11.89
N ALA A 164 4.80 11.32 12.37
CA ALA A 164 3.79 12.38 12.40
C ALA A 164 3.26 12.73 10.99
N PHE A 165 4.13 12.70 9.99
CA PHE A 165 3.73 12.92 8.61
C PHE A 165 2.85 11.79 8.05
N ILE A 166 3.23 10.53 8.28
CA ILE A 166 2.40 9.38 7.89
C ILE A 166 1.03 9.45 8.57
N GLU A 167 0.98 9.80 9.86
CA GLU A 167 -0.27 9.99 10.60
C GLU A 167 -1.15 11.10 9.99
N SER A 168 -0.56 12.21 9.54
CA SER A 168 -1.33 13.26 8.86
C SER A 168 -1.95 12.77 7.55
N ILE A 169 -1.24 11.93 6.78
CA ILE A 169 -1.76 11.34 5.54
C ILE A 169 -2.88 10.34 5.88
N ASN A 170 -2.67 9.51 6.91
CA ASN A 170 -3.66 8.53 7.34
C ASN A 170 -4.98 9.19 7.73
N LYS A 171 -4.92 10.35 8.42
CA LYS A 171 -6.08 11.17 8.80
C LYS A 171 -6.73 11.87 7.61
N ALA A 172 -5.94 12.34 6.64
CA ALA A 172 -6.46 13.05 5.48
C ALA A 172 -7.21 12.12 4.51
N LYS A 173 -6.83 10.85 4.44
CA LYS A 173 -7.47 9.85 3.59
C LYS A 173 -8.51 9.05 4.36
N ASN A 174 -9.79 9.33 4.08
CA ASN A 174 -10.90 8.57 4.65
C ASN A 174 -10.83 7.10 4.21
N HIS A 175 -11.18 6.21 5.14
CA HIS A 175 -11.33 4.79 4.85
C HIS A 175 -12.48 4.18 5.63
N GLU A 176 -13.01 3.09 5.09
CA GLU A 176 -14.04 2.26 5.71
C GLU A 176 -13.55 0.82 5.71
N VAL A 177 -13.74 0.10 6.82
CA VAL A 177 -13.39 -1.31 6.95
C VAL A 177 -14.69 -2.13 6.96
N TYR A 178 -14.72 -3.19 6.16
CA TYR A 178 -15.89 -4.07 5.98
C TYR A 178 -15.67 -5.49 6.54
N LEU A 179 -14.60 -5.66 7.34
CA LEU A 179 -14.20 -6.90 8.00
C LEU A 179 -15.10 -7.26 9.17
#